data_AF-W4H0X2-F1
#
_entry.id   AF-W4H0X2-F1
#
_cell.length_a   1.000
_cell.length_b   1.000
_cell.length_c   1.000
_cell.angle_alpha   90.00
_cell.angle_beta   90.00
_cell.angle_gamma   90.00
#
_symmetry.space_group_name_H-M   'P 1'
#
loop_
_entity.id
_entity.type
_entity.pdbx_description
1 polymer ?
#
loop_
_entity_poly.entity_id
_entity_poly.type
_entity_poly.pdbx_seq_one_letter_code
_entity_poly.pdbx_strand_id
1 'polypeptide(L)'
;MTKKNSTKAELLAHIQALEHRVAGSSSGMGNEVDNLAHRKRTPVEYTDSMVVALLELRFNAYRNAFNGSRSAKQLSLLWERLTVQFNIATNQIINVDADSIKNKLRKLRAEFMVIQRALVQTGNVTPVPKPSYYAEMLTAQLEASMI
;
A
#
# COMPACT_ATOMS: atom_id res chain seq x y z
N MET A 1 33.66 2.16 -47.00
CA MET A 1 32.35 2.54 -46.40
C MET A 1 32.49 3.92 -45.77
N THR A 2 32.02 4.97 -46.44
CA THR A 2 32.13 6.37 -46.00
C THR A 2 31.00 6.70 -45.03
N LYS A 3 31.34 7.00 -43.76
CA LYS A 3 30.38 7.49 -42.77
C LYS A 3 29.99 8.93 -43.15
N LYS A 4 28.74 9.14 -43.56
CA LYS A 4 28.19 10.48 -43.78
C LYS A 4 28.08 11.19 -42.43
N ASN A 5 28.84 12.26 -42.26
CA ASN A 5 28.74 13.20 -41.16
C ASN A 5 27.55 14.14 -41.43
N SER A 6 26.40 13.83 -40.83
CA SER A 6 25.21 14.69 -40.96
C SER A 6 25.45 16.07 -40.37
N THR A 7 24.97 17.09 -41.08
CA THR A 7 25.10 18.48 -40.65
C THR A 7 24.10 18.81 -39.54
N LYS A 8 24.39 19.83 -38.72
CA LYS A 8 23.52 20.26 -37.60
C LYS A 8 22.08 20.55 -38.04
N ALA A 9 21.88 21.05 -39.25
CA ALA A 9 20.56 21.34 -39.81
C ALA A 9 19.76 20.05 -40.09
N GLU A 10 20.42 19.00 -40.57
CA GLU A 10 19.77 17.70 -40.82
C GLU A 10 19.35 17.02 -39.52
N LEU A 11 20.17 17.12 -38.47
CA LEU A 11 19.83 16.61 -37.14
C LEU A 11 18.61 17.33 -36.54
N LEU A 12 18.53 18.65 -36.68
CA LEU A 12 17.39 19.44 -36.21
C LEU A 12 16.10 19.12 -36.97
N ALA A 13 16.19 18.97 -38.31
CA ALA A 13 15.05 18.55 -39.12
C ALA A 13 14.57 17.14 -38.73
N HIS A 14 15.50 16.23 -38.38
CA HIS A 14 15.14 14.88 -37.94
C HIS A 14 14.44 14.88 -36.57
N ILE A 15 14.89 15.72 -35.63
CA ILE A 15 14.26 15.90 -34.32
C ILE A 15 12.84 16.44 -34.49
N GLN A 16 12.65 17.50 -35.28
CA GLN A 16 11.31 18.04 -35.55
C GLN A 16 10.40 17.01 -36.24
N ALA A 17 10.92 16.23 -37.19
CA ALA A 17 10.16 15.16 -37.85
C ALA A 17 9.81 13.99 -36.91
N LEU A 18 10.55 13.79 -35.81
CA LEU A 18 10.20 12.83 -34.76
C LEU A 18 9.10 13.40 -33.85
N GLU A 19 9.22 14.66 -33.45
CA GLU A 19 8.22 15.34 -32.59
C GLU A 19 6.84 15.40 -33.27
N HIS A 20 6.78 15.72 -34.56
CA HIS A 20 5.52 15.71 -35.31
C HIS A 20 4.90 14.31 -35.46
N ARG A 21 5.70 13.24 -35.53
CA ARG A 21 5.20 11.85 -35.55
C ARG A 21 4.66 11.38 -34.21
N VAL A 22 5.29 11.81 -33.11
CA VAL A 22 4.82 11.52 -31.75
C VAL A 22 3.51 12.26 -31.46
N ALA A 23 3.38 13.52 -31.92
CA ALA A 23 2.15 14.29 -31.79
C ALA A 23 0.98 13.69 -32.61
N GLY A 24 1.25 13.07 -33.78
CA GLY A 24 0.24 12.41 -34.61
C GLY A 24 -0.23 11.03 -34.12
N SER A 25 0.50 10.41 -33.17
CA SER A 25 0.18 9.06 -32.64
C SER A 25 -0.47 9.08 -31.25
N SER A 26 -0.74 10.26 -30.67
CA SER A 26 -1.19 10.39 -29.27
C SER A 26 -2.69 10.19 -29.04
N SER A 27 -3.51 9.95 -30.08
CA SER A 27 -4.97 9.79 -29.92
C SER A 27 -5.40 8.45 -29.29
N GLY A 28 -4.49 7.54 -28.94
CA GLY A 28 -4.83 6.23 -28.35
C GLY A 28 -4.48 6.02 -26.88
N MET A 29 -3.50 6.75 -26.32
CA MET A 29 -2.89 6.39 -25.03
C MET A 29 -3.51 7.05 -23.79
N GLY A 30 -4.37 8.07 -23.96
CA GLY A 30 -5.08 8.68 -22.83
C GLY A 30 -6.11 7.76 -22.17
N ASN A 31 -6.70 6.85 -22.95
CA ASN A 31 -7.82 6.04 -22.47
C ASN A 31 -7.40 4.76 -21.75
N GLU A 32 -6.23 4.18 -22.05
CA GLU A 32 -5.75 2.95 -21.40
C GLU A 32 -5.24 3.19 -19.97
N VAL A 33 -4.62 4.35 -19.72
CA VAL A 33 -4.14 4.73 -18.37
C VAL A 33 -5.29 5.09 -17.44
N ASP A 34 -6.35 5.72 -17.96
CA ASP A 34 -7.55 6.05 -17.18
C ASP A 34 -8.44 4.83 -16.92
N ASN A 35 -8.49 3.85 -17.84
CA ASN A 35 -9.24 2.61 -17.62
C ASN A 35 -8.60 1.69 -16.57
N LEU A 36 -7.27 1.73 -16.41
CA LEU A 36 -6.56 0.97 -15.37
C LEU A 36 -6.86 1.50 -13.96
N ALA A 37 -7.13 2.80 -13.83
CA ALA A 37 -7.48 3.44 -12.56
C ALA A 37 -8.91 3.10 -12.09
N HIS A 38 -9.82 2.75 -13.00
CA HIS A 38 -11.25 2.52 -12.72
C HIS A 38 -11.69 1.06 -12.76
N ARG A 39 -10.79 0.11 -13.05
CA ARG A 39 -11.08 -1.31 -12.89
C ARG A 39 -11.36 -1.52 -11.39
N LYS A 40 -12.63 -1.80 -11.03
CA LYS A 40 -13.04 -2.12 -9.65
C LYS A 40 -12.03 -3.13 -9.10
N ARG A 41 -11.07 -2.65 -8.31
CA ARG A 41 -10.02 -3.51 -7.76
C ARG A 41 -10.75 -4.52 -6.91
N THR A 42 -10.58 -5.80 -7.26
CA THR A 42 -11.11 -6.89 -6.45
C THR A 42 -10.62 -6.66 -5.03
N PRO A 43 -11.53 -6.62 -4.03
CA PRO A 43 -11.14 -6.44 -2.65
C PRO A 43 -10.03 -7.44 -2.30
N VAL A 44 -8.90 -6.95 -1.80
CA VAL A 44 -7.81 -7.82 -1.37
C VAL A 44 -8.31 -8.65 -0.21
N GLU A 45 -8.29 -9.98 -0.37
CA GLU A 45 -8.57 -10.92 0.69
C GLU A 45 -7.30 -11.09 1.53
N TYR A 46 -7.35 -10.61 2.77
CA TYR A 46 -6.21 -10.71 3.68
C TYR A 46 -6.25 -12.05 4.40
N THR A 47 -5.26 -12.88 4.13
CA THR A 47 -5.01 -14.10 4.92
C THR A 47 -4.47 -13.74 6.31
N ASP A 48 -4.55 -14.68 7.25
CA ASP A 48 -4.03 -14.49 8.61
C ASP A 48 -2.54 -14.14 8.60
N SER A 49 -1.75 -14.79 7.76
CA SER A 49 -0.31 -14.51 7.61
C SER A 49 -0.03 -13.06 7.15
N MET A 50 -0.87 -12.54 6.25
CA MET A 50 -0.81 -11.14 5.82
C MET A 50 -1.19 -10.21 6.97
N VAL A 51 -2.18 -10.56 7.78
CA VAL A 51 -2.56 -9.76 8.95
C VAL A 51 -1.43 -9.69 9.95
N VAL A 52 -0.78 -10.82 10.26
CA VAL A 52 0.40 -10.86 11.15
C VAL A 52 1.52 -9.97 10.59
N ALA A 53 1.88 -10.12 9.32
CA ALA A 53 2.92 -9.30 8.69
C ALA A 53 2.59 -7.80 8.74
N LEU A 54 1.31 -7.43 8.54
CA LEU A 54 0.87 -6.05 8.62
C LEU A 54 0.99 -5.48 10.04
N LEU A 55 0.59 -6.25 11.06
CA LEU A 55 0.69 -5.83 12.46
C LEU A 55 2.15 -5.65 12.88
N GLU A 56 3.01 -6.60 12.53
CA GLU A 56 4.46 -6.51 12.78
C GLU A 56 5.08 -5.29 12.09
N LEU A 57 4.79 -5.06 10.81
CA LEU A 57 5.33 -3.90 10.11
C LEU A 57 4.87 -2.58 10.72
N ARG A 58 3.56 -2.43 11.01
CA ARG A 58 3.02 -1.14 11.48
C ARG A 58 3.36 -0.84 12.93
N PHE A 59 3.26 -1.82 13.80
CA PHE A 59 3.34 -1.62 15.24
C PHE A 59 4.69 -2.00 15.82
N ASN A 60 5.51 -2.81 15.15
CA ASN A 60 6.86 -3.13 15.59
C ASN A 60 7.92 -2.42 14.72
N ALA A 61 8.09 -2.84 13.46
CA ALA A 61 9.20 -2.39 12.61
C ALA A 61 9.19 -0.87 12.32
N TYR A 62 8.03 -0.29 11.99
CA TYR A 62 7.89 1.14 11.69
C TYR A 62 7.35 1.96 12.86
N ARG A 63 7.19 1.37 14.05
CA ARG A 63 6.55 2.00 15.22
C ARG A 63 7.07 3.41 15.49
N ASN A 64 8.37 3.50 15.74
CA ASN A 64 9.03 4.73 16.15
C ASN A 64 8.97 5.79 15.05
N ALA A 65 9.05 5.38 13.78
CA ALA A 65 8.94 6.29 12.65
C ALA A 65 7.53 6.89 12.53
N PHE A 66 6.48 6.07 12.69
CA PHE A 66 5.10 6.56 12.69
C PHE A 66 4.82 7.48 13.88
N ASN A 67 5.27 7.12 15.08
CA ASN A 67 5.01 7.91 16.29
C ASN A 67 5.83 9.21 16.34
N GLY A 68 7.05 9.19 15.79
CA GLY A 68 7.93 10.36 15.71
C GLY A 68 7.62 11.31 14.56
N SER A 69 6.67 10.98 13.68
CA SER A 69 6.33 11.80 12.52
C SER A 69 5.63 13.10 12.93
N ARG A 70 6.09 14.24 12.39
CA ARG A 70 5.58 15.57 12.74
C ARG A 70 4.79 16.26 11.62
N SER A 71 4.64 15.60 10.47
CA SER A 71 3.94 16.15 9.31
C SER A 71 3.18 15.11 8.51
N ALA A 72 2.12 15.55 7.82
CA ALA A 72 1.34 14.70 6.92
C ALA A 72 2.17 14.12 5.77
N LYS A 73 3.16 14.87 5.26
CA LYS A 73 4.07 14.40 4.21
C LYS A 73 4.95 13.24 4.68
N GLN A 74 5.48 13.31 5.90
CA GLN A 74 6.25 12.21 6.49
C GLN A 74 5.38 10.98 6.67
N LEU A 75 4.14 11.14 7.16
CA LEU A 75 3.20 10.04 7.29
C LEU A 75 2.86 9.39 5.94
N SER A 76 2.64 10.19 4.88
CA SER A 76 2.41 9.64 3.53
C SER A 76 3.57 8.76 3.07
N LEU A 77 4.81 9.27 3.17
CA LEU A 77 6.01 8.52 2.78
C LEU A 77 6.19 7.25 3.61
N LEU A 78 5.86 7.27 4.91
CA LEU A 78 5.92 6.06 5.74
C LEU A 78 4.87 5.05 5.35
N TRP A 79 3.64 5.48 5.04
CA TRP A 79 2.61 4.59 4.53
C TRP A 79 3.01 3.97 3.19
N GLU A 80 3.60 4.73 2.27
CA GLU A 80 4.13 4.23 1.00
C GLU A 80 5.23 3.19 1.24
N ARG A 81 6.22 3.48 2.10
CA ARG A 81 7.30 2.55 2.44
C ARG A 81 6.79 1.26 3.09
N LEU A 82 5.88 1.39 4.05
CA LEU A 82 5.26 0.24 4.70
C LEU A 82 4.50 -0.60 3.68
N THR A 83 3.78 0.02 2.75
CA THR A 83 3.02 -0.67 1.70
C THR A 83 3.93 -1.49 0.79
N VAL A 84 5.06 -0.91 0.38
CA VAL A 84 6.06 -1.63 -0.42
C VAL A 84 6.62 -2.83 0.34
N GLN A 85 7.04 -2.64 1.60
CA GLN A 85 7.56 -3.73 2.42
C GLN A 85 6.53 -4.82 2.67
N PHE A 86 5.27 -4.44 2.88
CA PHE A 86 4.17 -5.38 3.04
C PHE A 86 3.98 -6.26 1.81
N ASN A 87 3.91 -5.66 0.61
CA ASN A 87 3.75 -6.41 -0.63
C ASN A 87 4.93 -7.36 -0.89
N ILE A 88 6.16 -6.95 -0.57
CA ILE A 88 7.36 -7.80 -0.65
C ILE A 88 7.26 -8.97 0.33
N ALA A 89 7.00 -8.69 1.61
CA ALA A 89 6.97 -9.70 2.66
C ALA A 89 5.85 -10.73 2.47
N THR A 90 4.75 -10.34 1.85
CA THR A 90 3.57 -11.20 1.62
C THR A 90 3.46 -11.71 0.20
N ASN A 91 4.50 -11.50 -0.62
CA ASN A 91 4.62 -11.95 -2.00
C ASN A 91 3.38 -11.64 -2.86
N GLN A 92 2.84 -10.42 -2.70
CA GLN A 92 1.59 -10.01 -3.35
C GLN A 92 1.84 -9.64 -4.80
N ILE A 93 1.35 -10.47 -5.71
CA ILE A 93 1.40 -10.24 -7.16
C ILE A 93 0.51 -9.03 -7.54
N ILE A 94 -0.61 -8.87 -6.82
CA ILE A 94 -1.47 -7.70 -6.93
C ILE A 94 -1.00 -6.71 -5.86
N ASN A 95 -0.32 -5.64 -6.29
CA ASN A 95 0.17 -4.61 -5.38
C ASN A 95 -0.99 -4.05 -4.53
N VAL A 96 -0.98 -4.39 -3.24
CA VAL A 96 -1.91 -3.82 -2.26
C VAL A 96 -1.54 -2.35 -2.10
N ASP A 97 -2.52 -1.46 -2.18
CA ASP A 97 -2.31 -0.02 -2.00
C ASP A 97 -2.40 0.40 -0.52
N ALA A 98 -1.87 1.58 -0.23
CA ALA A 98 -1.81 2.12 1.13
C ALA A 98 -3.21 2.30 1.75
N ASP A 99 -4.24 2.56 0.94
CA ASP A 99 -5.59 2.79 1.45
C ASP A 99 -6.29 1.48 1.82
N SER A 100 -6.05 0.41 1.06
CA SER A 100 -6.43 -0.96 1.43
C SER A 100 -5.81 -1.36 2.77
N ILE A 101 -4.52 -1.10 2.97
CA ILE A 101 -3.81 -1.37 4.22
C ILE A 101 -4.42 -0.56 5.38
N LYS A 102 -4.60 0.76 5.22
CA LYS A 102 -5.23 1.60 6.24
C LYS A 102 -6.64 1.13 6.57
N ASN A 103 -7.42 0.75 5.57
CA ASN A 103 -8.77 0.23 5.77
C ASN A 103 -8.77 -1.09 6.55
N LYS A 104 -7.86 -2.01 6.22
CA LYS A 104 -7.70 -3.27 6.95
C LYS A 104 -7.31 -3.02 8.41
N LEU A 105 -6.38 -2.12 8.69
CA LEU A 105 -6.01 -1.73 10.06
C LEU A 105 -7.20 -1.16 10.85
N ARG A 106 -8.04 -0.32 10.23
CA ARG A 106 -9.28 0.18 10.86
C ARG A 106 -10.24 -0.96 11.21
N LYS A 107 -10.42 -1.92 10.30
CA LYS A 107 -11.27 -3.10 10.53
C LYS A 107 -10.73 -3.99 11.64
N LEU A 108 -9.42 -4.22 11.69
CA LEU A 108 -8.76 -4.99 12.76
C LEU A 108 -8.97 -4.31 14.13
N ARG A 109 -8.89 -2.98 14.20
CA ARG A 109 -9.19 -2.25 15.44
C ARG A 109 -10.65 -2.44 15.86
N ALA A 110 -11.60 -2.42 14.93
CA ALA A 110 -13.00 -2.66 15.24
C ALA A 110 -13.25 -4.09 15.71
N GLU A 111 -12.67 -5.09 15.03
CA GLU A 111 -12.71 -6.50 15.41
C GLU A 111 -12.14 -6.72 16.82
N PHE A 112 -11.00 -6.11 17.14
CA PHE A 112 -10.41 -6.15 18.48
C PHE A 112 -11.40 -5.65 19.53
N MET A 113 -12.03 -4.49 19.30
CA MET A 113 -12.96 -3.88 20.25
C MET A 113 -14.23 -4.73 20.45
N VAL A 114 -14.69 -5.44 19.41
CA VAL A 114 -15.79 -6.40 19.52
C VAL A 114 -15.39 -7.57 20.44
N ILE A 115 -14.19 -8.14 20.23
CA ILE A 115 -13.69 -9.23 21.08
C ILE A 115 -13.54 -8.77 22.53
N GLN A 116 -12.95 -7.59 22.77
CA GLN A 116 -12.81 -7.03 24.12
C GLN A 116 -14.16 -6.84 24.82
N ARG A 117 -15.16 -6.31 24.11
CA ARG A 117 -16.51 -6.14 24.65
C ARG A 117 -17.14 -7.49 25.02
N ALA A 118 -17.00 -8.50 24.17
CA ALA A 118 -17.51 -9.83 24.44
C ALA A 118 -16.81 -10.46 25.66
N LEU A 119 -15.49 -10.30 25.81
CA LEU A 119 -14.75 -10.80 26.97
C LEU A 119 -15.25 -10.18 28.28
N VAL A 120 -15.52 -8.87 28.29
CA VAL A 120 -16.08 -8.16 29.47
C VAL A 120 -17.49 -8.66 29.78
N GLN A 121 -18.36 -8.80 28.77
CA GLN A 121 -19.75 -9.22 28.96
C GLN A 121 -19.89 -10.66 29.46
N THR A 122 -19.00 -11.53 29.03
CA THR A 122 -19.04 -12.96 29.37
C THR A 122 -18.32 -13.28 30.68
N GLY A 123 -17.60 -12.31 31.27
CA GLY A 123 -16.79 -12.53 32.46
C GLY A 123 -15.72 -13.62 32.29
N ASN A 124 -15.30 -13.91 31.05
CA ASN A 124 -14.48 -15.06 30.66
C ASN A 124 -15.09 -16.44 30.98
N VAL A 125 -16.39 -16.52 31.30
CA VAL A 125 -17.07 -17.78 31.63
C VAL A 125 -17.45 -18.54 30.37
N THR A 126 -17.81 -17.84 29.29
CA THR A 126 -18.01 -18.44 27.98
C THR A 126 -16.80 -18.19 27.07
N PRO A 127 -16.31 -19.20 26.32
CA PRO A 127 -15.23 -19.00 25.38
C PRO A 127 -15.61 -17.99 24.29
N VAL A 128 -14.89 -16.87 24.23
CA VAL A 128 -14.99 -15.91 23.12
C VAL A 128 -14.05 -16.35 22.00
N PRO A 129 -14.55 -16.62 20.77
CA PRO A 129 -13.70 -16.98 19.65
C PRO A 129 -12.68 -15.87 19.35
N LYS A 130 -11.42 -16.27 19.20
CA LYS A 130 -10.31 -15.38 18.88
C LYS A 130 -9.71 -15.80 17.53
N PRO A 131 -9.39 -14.86 16.63
CA PRO A 131 -8.65 -15.19 15.43
C PRO A 131 -7.24 -15.68 15.79
N SER A 132 -6.60 -16.39 14.87
CA SER A 132 -5.24 -16.90 15.04
C SER A 132 -4.22 -15.79 15.36
N TYR A 133 -4.43 -14.60 14.79
CA TYR A 133 -3.61 -13.39 14.95
C TYR A 133 -3.99 -12.52 16.16
N TYR A 134 -4.78 -13.03 17.11
CA TYR A 134 -5.27 -12.22 18.24
C TYR A 134 -4.16 -11.75 19.18
N ALA A 135 -3.09 -12.54 19.33
CA ALA A 135 -1.96 -12.17 20.19
C ALA A 135 -1.23 -10.93 19.64
N GLU A 136 -1.07 -10.86 18.32
CA GLU A 136 -0.46 -9.76 17.59
C GLU A 136 -1.33 -8.50 17.68
N MET A 137 -2.66 -8.65 17.65
CA MET A 137 -3.59 -7.54 17.88
C MET A 137 -3.45 -6.97 19.30
N LEU A 138 -3.30 -7.83 20.30
CA LEU A 138 -3.07 -7.40 21.68
C LEU A 138 -1.77 -6.62 21.81
N THR A 139 -0.67 -7.15 21.28
CA THR A 139 0.64 -6.46 21.28
C THR A 139 0.53 -5.10 20.59
N ALA A 140 -0.05 -5.06 19.39
CA ALA A 140 -0.26 -3.82 18.65
C ALA A 140 -1.07 -2.77 19.43
N GLN A 141 -2.13 -3.20 20.14
CA GLN A 141 -3.00 -2.29 20.89
C GLN A 141 -2.39 -1.82 22.20
N LEU A 142 -1.65 -2.68 22.92
CA LEU A 142 -0.87 -2.28 24.09
C LEU A 142 0.16 -1.22 23.71
N GLU A 143 0.87 -1.42 22.60
CA GLU A 143 1.88 -0.48 22.14
C GLU A 143 1.30 0.84 21.64
N ALA A 144 0.09 0.83 21.08
CA ALA A 144 -0.64 2.03 20.69
C ALA A 144 -1.17 2.84 21.89
N SER A 145 -1.34 2.20 23.06
CA SER A 145 -1.82 2.84 24.30
C SER A 145 -0.70 3.39 25.20
N MET A 146 0.57 3.14 24.87
CA MET A 146 1.75 3.63 25.62
C MET A 146 2.35 4.93 25.05
N ILE A 147 1.66 5.62 24.15
CA ILE A 147 2.07 6.85 23.47
C ILE A 147 0.98 7.90 23.71
#